data_AF-A0A0R2RN23-F1
#
_entry.id   AF-A0A0R2RN23-F1
#
_cell.length_a   1.000
_cell.length_b   1.000
_cell.length_c   1.000
_cell.angle_alpha   90.00
_cell.angle_beta   90.00
_cell.angle_gamma   90.00
#
_symmetry.space_group_name_H-M   'P 1'
#
loop_
_entity.id
_entity.type
_entity.pdbx_description
1 polymer ?
#
loop_
_entity_poly.entity_id
_entity_poly.type
_entity_poly.pdbx_seq_one_letter_code
_entity_poly.pdbx_strand_id
1 'polypeptide(L)'
;RTTVNPFYVQEIAEALKGVDIPVFVKNPIHPEIGLWVGALERLNKAGVHKLSAIHRGFYNYKESAFRNDPKWEMPIKLREEVSDLPIICDPSHIAGKASLIEDVSQTAMDINLNGLMIETHNNPTGALSDSRQQITPQDLKRILNNLILRDTKLRDEAFKDELLEFRNQIDLLDHQIIELLNDRKKIVETIAHFKNQNKLTIFQIERWFEIIQSRKSIANNLKLDNQMVAEIFELIHKYSILTQTKIMR
;
A
#
# COMPACT_ATOMS: atom_id res chain seq x y z
N ARG A 1 9.26 -8.89 12.98
CA ARG A 1 10.67 -8.70 13.44
C ARG A 1 11.59 -9.73 12.78
N THR A 2 11.21 -11.01 12.70
CA THR A 2 12.01 -12.04 12.03
C THR A 2 12.20 -11.78 10.53
N THR A 3 11.14 -11.39 9.82
CA THR A 3 11.13 -11.16 8.36
C THR A 3 12.14 -10.11 7.87
N VAL A 4 12.64 -9.22 8.75
CA VAL A 4 13.66 -8.25 8.33
C VAL A 4 15.08 -8.78 8.38
N ASN A 5 15.31 -9.96 8.97
CA ASN A 5 16.61 -10.58 9.05
C ASN A 5 16.65 -11.86 8.20
N PRO A 6 17.34 -11.86 7.04
CA PRO A 6 17.38 -13.02 6.17
C PRO A 6 18.04 -14.25 6.81
N PHE A 7 18.95 -14.07 7.78
CA PHE A 7 19.60 -15.18 8.48
C PHE A 7 18.63 -15.92 9.39
N TYR A 8 17.81 -15.19 10.17
CA TYR A 8 16.80 -15.84 11.01
C TYR A 8 15.72 -16.56 10.19
N VAL A 9 15.34 -15.99 9.04
CA VAL A 9 14.42 -16.69 8.13
C VAL A 9 15.08 -17.94 7.54
N GLN A 10 16.37 -17.87 7.21
CA GLN A 10 17.13 -19.02 6.71
C GLN A 10 17.19 -20.15 7.74
N GLU A 11 17.48 -19.85 9.01
CA GLU A 11 17.49 -20.84 10.10
C GLU A 11 16.12 -21.51 10.28
N ILE A 12 15.03 -20.74 10.20
CA ILE A 12 13.67 -21.28 10.25
C ILE A 12 13.39 -22.16 9.04
N ALA A 13 13.78 -21.73 7.85
CA ALA A 13 13.59 -22.52 6.62
C ALA A 13 14.35 -23.85 6.67
N GLU A 14 15.57 -23.85 7.19
CA GLU A 14 16.37 -25.07 7.39
C GLU A 14 15.74 -26.00 8.42
N ALA A 15 15.22 -25.46 9.53
CA ALA A 15 14.53 -26.24 10.55
C ALA A 15 13.24 -26.91 10.03
N LEU A 16 12.61 -26.34 8.99
CA LEU A 16 11.39 -26.87 8.36
C LEU A 16 11.68 -27.79 7.17
N LYS A 17 12.94 -28.04 6.83
CA LYS A 17 13.30 -28.84 5.66
C LYS A 17 12.72 -30.26 5.74
N GLY A 18 12.08 -30.69 4.66
CA GLY A 18 11.42 -32.00 4.58
C GLY A 18 10.01 -32.05 5.19
N VAL A 19 9.49 -30.91 5.66
CA VAL A 19 8.14 -30.79 6.22
C VAL A 19 7.34 -29.75 5.45
N ASP A 20 6.24 -30.16 4.82
CA ASP A 20 5.33 -29.25 4.09
C ASP A 20 4.05 -28.97 4.89
N ILE A 21 4.19 -28.11 5.90
CA ILE A 21 3.09 -27.59 6.72
C ILE A 21 2.70 -26.17 6.30
N PRO A 22 1.45 -25.72 6.59
CA PRO A 22 1.08 -24.32 6.38
C PRO A 22 1.96 -23.37 7.20
N VAL A 23 2.58 -22.40 6.52
CA VAL A 23 3.41 -21.37 7.15
C VAL A 23 2.92 -19.99 6.75
N PHE A 24 2.64 -19.17 7.77
CA PHE A 24 2.18 -17.81 7.60
C PHE A 24 3.30 -16.82 7.90
N VAL A 25 3.68 -16.00 6.92
CA VAL A 25 4.77 -15.04 7.02
C VAL A 25 4.21 -13.64 7.26
N LYS A 26 4.37 -13.12 8.48
CA LYS A 26 4.05 -11.71 8.80
C LYS A 26 4.97 -10.75 8.04
N ASN A 27 4.44 -9.62 7.58
CA ASN A 27 5.23 -8.60 6.87
C ASN A 27 6.40 -8.07 7.72
N PRO A 28 7.48 -7.59 7.08
CA PRO A 28 8.58 -6.90 7.75
C PRO A 28 8.09 -5.66 8.50
N ILE A 29 8.88 -5.22 9.49
CA ILE A 29 8.50 -4.06 10.31
C ILE A 29 8.56 -2.75 9.51
N HIS A 30 9.40 -2.70 8.48
CA HIS A 30 9.49 -1.60 7.52
C HIS A 30 8.87 -2.02 6.19
N PRO A 31 8.29 -1.07 5.42
CA PRO A 31 7.59 -1.36 4.16
C PRO A 31 8.56 -1.65 3.02
N GLU A 32 9.28 -2.75 3.14
CA GLU A 32 10.23 -3.23 2.15
C GLU A 32 9.73 -4.56 1.59
N ILE A 33 9.18 -4.51 0.37
CA ILE A 33 8.55 -5.66 -0.26
C ILE A 33 9.55 -6.80 -0.50
N GLY A 34 10.79 -6.46 -0.85
CA GLY A 34 11.86 -7.43 -1.12
C GLY A 34 12.19 -8.31 0.09
N LEU A 35 12.08 -7.78 1.32
CA LEU A 35 12.28 -8.58 2.53
C LEU A 35 11.14 -9.58 2.74
N TRP A 36 9.91 -9.19 2.41
CA TRP A 36 8.75 -10.07 2.54
C TRP A 36 8.78 -11.19 1.51
N VAL A 37 9.02 -10.83 0.23
CA VAL A 37 9.17 -11.78 -0.88
C VAL A 37 10.34 -12.71 -0.62
N GLY A 38 11.51 -12.17 -0.26
CA GLY A 38 12.70 -12.97 0.02
C GLY A 38 12.51 -13.96 1.18
N ALA A 39 11.67 -13.63 2.17
CA ALA A 39 11.35 -14.56 3.24
C ALA A 39 10.48 -15.74 2.74
N LEU A 40 9.47 -15.46 1.93
CA LEU A 40 8.63 -16.48 1.30
C LEU A 40 9.44 -17.39 0.37
N GLU A 41 10.31 -16.81 -0.45
CA GLU A 41 11.18 -17.57 -1.37
C GLU A 41 12.11 -18.53 -0.64
N ARG A 42 12.68 -18.13 0.50
CA ARG A 42 13.56 -18.99 1.31
C ARG A 42 12.81 -20.22 1.84
N LEU A 43 11.61 -20.01 2.37
CA LEU A 43 10.76 -21.10 2.85
C LEU A 43 10.35 -22.03 1.70
N ASN A 44 9.97 -21.46 0.56
CA ASN A 44 9.63 -22.24 -0.63
C ASN A 44 10.82 -23.08 -1.14
N LYS A 45 12.03 -22.51 -1.17
CA LYS A 45 13.27 -23.22 -1.55
C LYS A 45 13.65 -24.33 -0.57
N ALA A 46 13.20 -24.26 0.68
CA ALA A 46 13.38 -25.32 1.68
C ALA A 46 12.34 -26.45 1.57
N GLY A 47 11.38 -26.35 0.64
CA GLY A 47 10.34 -27.35 0.40
C GLY A 47 9.02 -27.09 1.14
N VAL A 48 8.83 -25.88 1.70
CA VAL A 48 7.56 -25.46 2.30
C VAL A 48 6.72 -24.73 1.26
N HIS A 49 5.71 -25.38 0.70
CA HIS A 49 4.92 -24.84 -0.41
C HIS A 49 3.58 -24.24 0.04
N LYS A 50 3.09 -24.64 1.21
CA LYS A 50 1.84 -24.11 1.80
C LYS A 50 2.10 -22.76 2.49
N LEU A 51 2.42 -21.75 1.70
CA LEU A 51 2.76 -20.42 2.19
C LEU A 51 1.57 -19.46 2.11
N SER A 52 1.44 -18.64 3.16
CA SER A 52 0.51 -17.51 3.23
C SER A 52 1.22 -16.30 3.81
N ALA A 53 0.76 -15.10 3.48
CA ALA A 53 1.24 -13.86 4.05
C ALA A 53 0.26 -13.31 5.10
N ILE A 54 0.80 -12.67 6.13
CA ILE A 54 0.00 -11.92 7.12
C ILE A 54 0.41 -10.45 7.06
N HIS A 55 -0.55 -9.61 6.69
CA HIS A 55 -0.41 -8.16 6.75
C HIS A 55 -0.81 -7.64 8.14
N ARG A 56 0.15 -7.14 8.90
CA ARG A 56 0.04 -6.61 10.27
C ARG A 56 0.42 -5.13 10.40
N GLY A 57 0.54 -4.43 9.26
CA GLY A 57 0.99 -3.05 9.19
C GLY A 57 2.49 -2.88 9.46
N PHE A 58 2.97 -1.66 9.22
CA PHE A 58 4.36 -1.27 9.31
C PHE A 58 4.58 -0.27 10.43
N TYR A 59 5.78 -0.26 10.99
CA TYR A 59 6.12 0.66 12.05
C TYR A 59 6.03 2.11 11.56
N ASN A 60 5.35 2.94 12.34
CA ASN A 60 5.21 4.37 12.10
C ASN A 60 6.04 5.14 13.13
N TYR A 61 6.84 6.10 12.67
CA TYR A 61 7.63 6.99 13.53
C TYR A 61 6.80 8.13 14.12
N LYS A 62 5.66 8.47 13.51
CA LYS A 62 4.77 9.56 13.93
C LYS A 62 3.58 9.00 14.69
N GLU A 63 3.06 9.79 15.63
CA GLU A 63 1.80 9.48 16.30
C GLU A 63 0.68 9.39 15.26
N SER A 64 -0.12 8.33 15.34
CA SER A 64 -1.18 8.03 14.38
C SER A 64 -2.36 7.37 15.08
N ALA A 65 -3.50 7.32 14.40
CA ALA A 65 -4.68 6.62 14.92
C ALA A 65 -4.41 5.12 15.17
N PHE A 66 -3.48 4.52 14.42
CA PHE A 66 -3.11 3.11 14.46
C PHE A 66 -1.73 2.89 15.13
N ARG A 67 -1.51 1.70 15.69
CA ARG A 67 -0.20 1.29 16.26
C ARG A 67 0.83 1.04 15.17
N ASN A 68 0.42 0.42 14.07
CA ASN A 68 1.23 0.27 12.88
C ASN A 68 0.48 0.92 11.70
N ASP A 69 1.19 1.69 10.86
CA ASP A 69 0.65 2.24 9.63
C ASP A 69 0.25 1.07 8.72
N PRO A 70 -1.03 0.94 8.33
CA PRO A 70 -1.47 -0.17 7.50
C PRO A 70 -0.69 -0.24 6.19
N LYS A 71 -0.50 0.88 5.48
CA LYS A 71 0.05 0.88 4.11
C LYS A 71 -0.59 -0.20 3.22
N TRP A 72 -1.90 -0.05 3.01
CA TRP A 72 -2.73 -1.01 2.28
C TRP A 72 -2.25 -1.29 0.84
N GLU A 73 -1.44 -0.40 0.27
CA GLU A 73 -0.77 -0.61 -1.01
C GLU A 73 0.26 -1.76 -0.98
N MET A 74 0.83 -2.09 0.18
CA MET A 74 1.86 -3.12 0.32
C MET A 74 1.38 -4.56 0.08
N PRO A 75 0.27 -5.04 0.68
CA PRO A 75 -0.26 -6.36 0.34
C PRO A 75 -0.70 -6.46 -1.13
N ILE A 76 -1.10 -5.35 -1.78
CA ILE A 76 -1.41 -5.33 -3.22
C ILE A 76 -0.13 -5.60 -4.02
N LYS A 77 0.95 -4.84 -3.76
CA LYS A 77 2.25 -5.07 -4.40
C LYS A 77 2.78 -6.48 -4.17
N LEU A 78 2.54 -7.07 -2.99
CA LEU A 78 2.94 -8.46 -2.75
C LEU A 78 2.24 -9.45 -3.69
N ARG A 79 0.97 -9.22 -4.03
CA ARG A 79 0.25 -10.07 -5.00
C ARG A 79 0.78 -9.92 -6.42
N GLU A 80 1.26 -8.73 -6.78
CA GLU A 80 1.90 -8.48 -8.07
C GLU A 80 3.20 -9.29 -8.21
N GLU A 81 3.99 -9.36 -7.14
CA GLU A 81 5.26 -10.10 -7.10
C GLU A 81 5.08 -11.62 -6.92
N VAL A 82 4.10 -12.03 -6.10
CA VAL A 82 3.83 -13.44 -5.79
C VAL A 82 2.35 -13.74 -6.07
N SER A 83 2.09 -14.12 -7.32
CA SER A 83 0.74 -14.44 -7.80
C SER A 83 0.12 -15.58 -6.97
N ASP A 84 -1.20 -15.52 -6.78
CA ASP A 84 -2.02 -16.50 -6.05
C ASP A 84 -1.66 -16.72 -4.56
N LEU A 85 -0.74 -15.96 -3.99
CA LEU A 85 -0.41 -16.03 -2.56
C LEU A 85 -1.61 -15.60 -1.70
N PRO A 86 -2.11 -16.44 -0.78
CA PRO A 86 -3.12 -16.01 0.18
C PRO A 86 -2.53 -14.98 1.15
N ILE A 87 -3.20 -13.83 1.28
CA ILE A 87 -2.81 -12.76 2.20
C ILE A 87 -3.97 -12.50 3.16
N ILE A 88 -3.75 -12.71 4.45
CA ILE A 88 -4.71 -12.35 5.51
C ILE A 88 -4.27 -11.10 6.27
N CYS A 89 -5.21 -10.40 6.90
CA CYS A 89 -4.94 -9.22 7.71
C CYS A 89 -4.88 -9.57 9.20
N ASP A 90 -3.99 -8.93 9.94
CA ASP A 90 -3.95 -8.91 11.41
C ASP A 90 -4.36 -7.52 11.89
N PRO A 91 -5.67 -7.27 12.03
CA PRO A 91 -6.19 -5.97 12.44
C PRO A 91 -5.81 -5.62 13.88
N SER A 92 -5.62 -6.60 14.77
CA SER A 92 -5.23 -6.36 16.16
C SER A 92 -3.89 -5.65 16.26
N HIS A 93 -2.88 -6.12 15.52
CA HIS A 93 -1.55 -5.50 15.52
C HIS A 93 -1.52 -4.17 14.75
N ILE A 94 -2.31 -4.02 13.69
CA ILE A 94 -2.44 -2.74 12.97
C ILE A 94 -3.05 -1.69 13.90
N ALA A 95 -4.24 -1.98 14.41
CA ALA A 95 -5.00 -1.06 15.25
C ALA A 95 -4.27 -0.75 16.57
N GLY A 96 -3.78 -1.80 17.25
CA GLY A 96 -3.21 -1.72 18.60
C GLY A 96 -4.21 -1.31 19.68
N LYS A 97 -5.50 -1.23 19.35
CA LYS A 97 -6.61 -0.96 20.27
C LYS A 97 -7.88 -1.66 19.79
N ALA A 98 -8.66 -2.19 20.73
CA ALA A 98 -9.88 -2.93 20.42
C ALA A 98 -10.90 -2.17 19.56
N SER A 99 -11.05 -0.85 19.79
CA SER A 99 -12.10 -0.04 19.15
C SER A 99 -11.93 0.16 17.64
N LEU A 100 -10.73 -0.06 17.08
CA LEU A 100 -10.46 0.11 15.64
C LEU A 100 -10.37 -1.21 14.88
N ILE A 101 -10.50 -2.35 15.57
CA ILE A 101 -10.31 -3.67 14.93
C ILE A 101 -11.38 -3.91 13.85
N GLU A 102 -12.60 -3.47 14.09
CA GLU A 102 -13.70 -3.61 13.12
C GLU A 102 -13.44 -2.82 11.84
N ASP A 103 -13.07 -1.54 11.95
CA ASP A 103 -12.78 -0.68 10.79
C ASP A 103 -11.61 -1.22 9.96
N VAL A 104 -10.55 -1.68 10.63
CA VAL A 104 -9.39 -2.29 9.95
C VAL A 104 -9.75 -3.63 9.32
N SER A 105 -10.61 -4.42 9.97
CA SER A 105 -11.12 -5.68 9.42
C SER A 105 -11.97 -5.45 8.18
N GLN A 106 -12.87 -4.46 8.21
CA GLN A 106 -13.69 -4.10 7.07
C GLN A 106 -12.83 -3.62 5.90
N THR A 107 -11.86 -2.75 6.16
CA THR A 107 -10.92 -2.28 5.12
C THR A 107 -10.16 -3.44 4.48
N ALA A 108 -9.71 -4.41 5.27
CA ALA A 108 -9.04 -5.61 4.75
C ALA A 108 -9.95 -6.44 3.82
N MET A 109 -11.23 -6.57 4.15
CA MET A 109 -12.20 -7.26 3.28
C MET A 109 -12.53 -6.44 2.03
N ASP A 110 -12.59 -5.10 2.13
CA ASP A 110 -12.86 -4.19 1.02
C ASP A 110 -11.79 -4.24 -0.06
N ILE A 111 -10.52 -4.39 0.33
CA ILE A 111 -9.39 -4.61 -0.59
C ILE A 111 -9.19 -6.09 -0.94
N ASN A 112 -10.15 -6.95 -0.58
CA ASN A 112 -10.21 -8.36 -0.93
C ASN A 112 -9.00 -9.19 -0.39
N LEU A 113 -8.61 -8.96 0.87
CA LEU A 113 -7.74 -9.88 1.61
C LEU A 113 -8.45 -11.20 1.92
N ASN A 114 -7.71 -12.30 1.98
CA ASN A 114 -8.25 -13.67 2.04
C ASN A 114 -8.78 -14.07 3.43
N GLY A 115 -8.62 -13.23 4.44
CA GLY A 115 -9.07 -13.52 5.80
C GLY A 115 -8.51 -12.56 6.84
N LEU A 116 -8.82 -12.86 8.10
CA LEU A 116 -8.48 -12.05 9.27
C LEU A 116 -7.84 -12.92 10.38
N MET A 117 -6.88 -12.34 11.10
CA MET A 117 -6.26 -12.87 12.31
C MET A 117 -6.52 -11.89 13.46
N ILE A 118 -7.52 -12.18 14.29
CA ILE A 118 -7.97 -11.29 15.37
C ILE A 118 -7.64 -11.89 16.73
N GLU A 119 -6.94 -11.12 17.58
CA GLU A 119 -6.66 -11.54 18.95
C GLU A 119 -7.90 -11.41 19.84
N THR A 120 -8.29 -12.51 20.45
CA THR A 120 -9.50 -12.60 21.28
C THR A 120 -9.14 -13.19 22.64
N HIS A 121 -9.69 -12.63 23.71
CA HIS A 121 -9.46 -13.10 25.08
C HIS A 121 -10.72 -12.96 25.93
N ASN A 122 -10.96 -13.92 26.83
CA ASN A 122 -12.16 -13.92 27.68
C ASN A 122 -12.18 -12.75 28.68
N ASN A 123 -11.01 -12.24 29.05
CA ASN A 123 -10.84 -11.09 29.95
C ASN A 123 -9.67 -10.20 29.47
N PRO A 124 -9.84 -9.35 28.45
CA PRO A 124 -8.73 -8.61 27.84
C PRO A 124 -7.89 -7.79 28.83
N THR A 125 -8.52 -7.17 29.83
CA THR A 125 -7.83 -6.38 30.86
C THR A 125 -6.90 -7.20 31.75
N GLY A 126 -7.18 -8.51 31.90
CA GLY A 126 -6.34 -9.46 32.64
C GLY A 126 -5.33 -10.23 31.78
N ALA A 127 -5.22 -9.92 30.48
CA ALA A 127 -4.30 -10.62 29.59
C ALA A 127 -2.83 -10.28 29.92
N LEU A 128 -1.95 -11.29 29.86
CA LEU A 128 -0.51 -11.14 30.16
C LEU A 128 0.26 -10.41 29.05
N SER A 129 -0.31 -10.32 27.85
CA SER A 129 0.26 -9.63 26.70
C SER A 129 -0.84 -8.96 25.89
N ASP A 130 -0.53 -7.83 25.25
CA ASP A 130 -1.39 -7.15 24.26
C ASP A 130 -2.86 -6.90 24.71
N SER A 131 -3.06 -6.70 26.02
CA SER A 131 -4.39 -6.51 26.65
C SER A 131 -5.25 -5.41 26.00
N ARG A 132 -4.62 -4.36 25.46
CA ARG A 132 -5.33 -3.24 24.83
C ARG A 132 -5.97 -3.56 23.47
N GLN A 133 -5.40 -4.51 22.73
CA GLN A 133 -5.82 -4.85 21.36
C GLN A 133 -6.62 -6.17 21.30
N GLN A 134 -6.75 -6.88 22.42
CA GLN A 134 -7.59 -8.06 22.48
C GLN A 134 -9.06 -7.68 22.65
N ILE A 135 -9.94 -8.36 21.93
CA ILE A 135 -11.40 -8.22 22.05
C ILE A 135 -12.00 -9.41 22.77
N THR A 136 -13.24 -9.28 23.25
CA THR A 136 -13.95 -10.43 23.83
C THR A 136 -14.51 -11.34 22.73
N PRO A 137 -14.83 -12.62 23.03
CA PRO A 137 -15.53 -13.48 22.06
C PRO A 137 -16.87 -12.89 21.59
N GLN A 138 -17.56 -12.14 22.45
CA GLN A 138 -18.81 -11.46 22.09
C GLN A 138 -18.57 -10.33 21.08
N ASP A 139 -17.50 -9.56 21.27
CA ASP A 139 -17.09 -8.53 20.31
C ASP A 139 -16.66 -9.15 18.99
N LEU A 140 -15.93 -10.27 19.01
CA LEU A 140 -15.55 -10.98 17.78
C LEU A 140 -16.80 -11.39 16.99
N LYS A 141 -17.79 -11.99 17.66
CA LYS A 141 -19.06 -12.37 17.03
C LYS A 141 -19.77 -11.16 16.43
N ARG A 142 -19.79 -10.04 17.16
CA ARG A 142 -20.38 -8.77 16.69
C ARG A 142 -19.68 -8.26 15.43
N ILE A 143 -18.35 -8.23 15.43
CA ILE A 143 -17.55 -7.81 14.26
C ILE A 143 -17.83 -8.71 13.07
N LEU A 144 -17.76 -10.04 13.24
CA LEU A 144 -18.00 -10.99 12.14
C LEU A 144 -19.40 -10.85 11.53
N ASN A 145 -20.42 -10.53 12.32
CA ASN A 145 -21.77 -10.28 11.84
C ASN A 145 -21.90 -8.93 11.09
N ASN A 146 -21.08 -7.95 11.43
CA ASN A 146 -21.12 -6.62 10.85
C ASN A 146 -20.28 -6.51 9.57
N LEU A 147 -19.34 -7.43 9.34
CA LEU A 147 -18.49 -7.42 8.15
C LEU A 147 -19.32 -7.57 6.87
N ILE A 148 -19.12 -6.63 5.96
CA ILE A 148 -19.71 -6.67 4.62
C ILE A 148 -18.70 -7.29 3.67
N LEU A 149 -18.95 -8.54 3.26
CA LEU A 149 -18.13 -9.21 2.25
C LEU A 149 -18.70 -8.92 0.85
N ARG A 150 -17.87 -8.34 -0.02
CA ARG A 150 -18.26 -8.02 -1.40
C ARG A 150 -17.68 -9.05 -2.35
N ASP A 151 -18.47 -9.48 -3.33
CA ASP A 151 -18.00 -10.40 -4.36
C ASP A 151 -16.99 -9.73 -5.29
N THR A 152 -15.94 -10.48 -5.65
CA THR A 152 -14.89 -10.01 -6.58
C THR A 152 -15.30 -10.10 -8.04
N LYS A 153 -16.38 -10.84 -8.33
CA LYS A 153 -16.89 -11.04 -9.69
C LYS A 153 -18.29 -10.46 -9.77
N LEU A 154 -18.50 -9.62 -10.78
CA LEU A 154 -19.84 -9.27 -11.23
C LEU A 154 -20.53 -10.55 -11.72
N ARG A 155 -21.54 -10.99 -10.97
CA ARG A 155 -22.31 -12.20 -11.28
C ARG A 155 -23.33 -11.96 -12.39
N ASP A 156 -23.76 -10.71 -12.55
CA ASP A 156 -24.69 -10.29 -13.59
C ASP A 156 -23.92 -9.80 -14.82
N GLU A 157 -24.32 -10.23 -16.01
CA GLU A 157 -23.74 -9.74 -17.26
C GLU A 157 -24.15 -8.29 -17.55
N ALA A 158 -25.34 -7.86 -17.13
CA ALA A 158 -25.80 -6.48 -17.37
C ALA A 158 -24.93 -5.44 -16.65
N PHE A 159 -24.48 -5.74 -15.43
CA PHE A 159 -23.58 -4.85 -14.69
C PHE A 159 -22.12 -4.95 -15.16
N LYS A 160 -21.73 -5.99 -15.90
CA LYS A 160 -20.39 -6.05 -16.52
C LYS A 160 -20.25 -5.02 -17.63
N ASP A 161 -21.28 -4.85 -18.44
CA ASP A 161 -21.27 -3.91 -19.56
C ASP A 161 -21.21 -2.47 -19.06
N GLU A 162 -21.98 -2.12 -18.02
CA GLU A 162 -21.94 -0.78 -17.42
C GLU A 162 -20.58 -0.49 -16.76
N LEU A 163 -20.01 -1.45 -16.01
CA LEU A 163 -18.66 -1.28 -15.45
C LEU A 163 -17.60 -1.14 -16.55
N LEU A 164 -17.73 -1.90 -17.64
CA LEU A 164 -16.83 -1.81 -18.78
C LEU A 164 -16.90 -0.43 -19.43
N GLU A 165 -18.10 0.14 -19.55
CA GLU A 165 -18.27 1.50 -20.07
C GLU A 165 -17.56 2.54 -19.20
N PHE A 166 -17.74 2.50 -17.86
CA PHE A 166 -17.02 3.40 -16.96
C PHE A 166 -15.50 3.24 -17.05
N ARG A 167 -15.01 2.00 -17.19
CA ARG A 167 -13.57 1.74 -17.37
C ARG A 167 -13.06 2.35 -18.66
N ASN A 168 -13.77 2.19 -19.77
CA ASN A 168 -13.40 2.80 -21.05
C ASN A 168 -13.36 4.34 -20.97
N GLN A 169 -14.28 4.96 -20.21
CA GLN A 169 -14.27 6.40 -19.97
C GLN A 169 -13.03 6.84 -19.16
N ILE A 170 -12.66 6.07 -18.13
CA ILE A 170 -11.43 6.31 -17.37
C ILE A 170 -10.19 6.14 -18.27
N ASP A 171 -10.15 5.06 -19.06
CA ASP A 171 -9.02 4.79 -19.97
C ASP A 171 -8.82 5.94 -20.95
N LEU A 172 -9.89 6.54 -21.48
CA LEU A 172 -9.80 7.72 -22.35
C LEU A 172 -9.16 8.92 -21.64
N LEU A 173 -9.57 9.19 -20.39
CA LEU A 173 -8.99 10.27 -19.58
C LEU A 173 -7.53 9.99 -19.25
N ASP A 174 -7.18 8.76 -18.92
CA ASP A 174 -5.81 8.36 -18.62
C ASP A 174 -4.88 8.51 -19.83
N HIS A 175 -5.36 8.18 -21.04
CA HIS A 175 -4.64 8.47 -22.27
C HIS A 175 -4.37 9.97 -22.44
N GLN A 176 -5.39 10.82 -22.22
CA GLN A 176 -5.23 12.28 -22.28
C GLN A 176 -4.22 12.80 -21.25
N ILE A 177 -4.22 12.25 -20.03
CA ILE A 177 -3.23 12.62 -19.00
C ILE A 177 -1.81 12.29 -19.48
N ILE A 178 -1.60 11.13 -20.08
CA ILE A 178 -0.28 10.72 -20.62
C ILE A 178 0.18 11.67 -21.73
N GLU A 179 -0.71 12.02 -22.66
CA GLU A 179 -0.41 12.97 -23.74
C GLU A 179 -0.05 14.35 -23.19
N LEU A 180 -0.81 14.87 -22.23
CA LEU A 180 -0.54 16.15 -21.57
C LEU A 180 0.80 16.14 -20.83
N LEU A 181 1.15 15.04 -20.16
CA LEU A 181 2.45 14.88 -19.51
C LEU A 181 3.60 14.86 -20.53
N ASN A 182 3.41 14.21 -21.67
CA ASN A 182 4.39 14.18 -22.76
C ASN A 182 4.60 15.57 -23.37
N ASP A 183 3.53 16.31 -23.64
CA ASP A 183 3.63 17.67 -24.17
C ASP A 183 4.28 18.62 -23.15
N ARG A 184 3.92 18.50 -21.88
CA ARG A 184 4.59 19.22 -20.80
C ARG A 184 6.09 18.88 -20.75
N LYS A 185 6.47 17.62 -20.94
CA LYS A 185 7.88 17.18 -20.97
C LYS A 185 8.65 17.85 -22.12
N LYS A 186 8.09 17.91 -23.34
CA LYS A 186 8.73 18.60 -24.49
C LYS A 186 9.04 20.07 -24.17
N ILE A 187 8.13 20.76 -23.46
CA ILE A 187 8.35 22.14 -23.00
C ILE A 187 9.49 22.19 -21.98
N VAL A 188 9.55 21.26 -21.04
CA VAL A 188 10.65 21.16 -20.06
C VAL A 188 12.00 20.95 -20.75
N GLU A 189 12.07 20.12 -21.80
CA GLU A 189 13.28 19.91 -22.59
C GLU A 189 13.71 21.21 -23.29
N THR A 190 12.75 21.94 -23.87
CA THR A 190 13.00 23.26 -24.48
C THR A 190 13.54 24.26 -23.45
N ILE A 191 12.96 24.31 -22.25
CA ILE A 191 13.44 25.14 -21.14
C ILE A 191 14.86 24.73 -20.72
N ALA A 192 15.17 23.42 -20.69
CA ALA A 192 16.49 22.93 -20.34
C ALA A 192 17.55 23.46 -21.31
N HIS A 193 17.29 23.35 -22.62
CA HIS A 193 18.18 23.87 -23.66
C HIS A 193 18.38 25.39 -23.54
N PHE A 194 17.28 26.14 -23.35
CA PHE A 194 17.34 27.58 -23.15
C PHE A 194 18.20 27.95 -21.93
N LYS A 195 17.99 27.29 -20.79
CA LYS A 195 18.77 27.53 -19.57
C LYS A 195 20.25 27.20 -19.76
N ASN A 196 20.56 26.10 -20.45
CA ASN A 196 21.93 25.69 -20.73
C ASN A 196 22.67 26.76 -21.57
N GLN A 197 22.04 27.22 -22.65
CA GLN A 197 22.58 28.26 -23.52
C GLN A 197 22.83 29.57 -22.77
N ASN A 198 21.96 29.91 -21.81
CA ASN A 198 22.04 31.15 -21.04
C ASN A 198 22.77 31.00 -19.69
N LYS A 199 23.40 29.85 -19.41
CA LYS A 199 24.09 29.55 -18.14
C LYS A 199 23.23 29.79 -16.88
N LEU A 200 21.93 29.50 -16.98
CA LEU A 200 20.98 29.63 -15.87
C LEU A 200 20.90 28.36 -15.03
N THR A 201 20.51 28.49 -13.77
CA THR A 201 20.31 27.34 -12.87
C THR A 201 19.01 26.59 -13.17
N ILE A 202 19.01 25.27 -12.90
CA ILE A 202 17.85 24.41 -13.12
C ILE A 202 16.71 24.75 -12.15
N PHE A 203 17.04 24.98 -10.88
CA PHE A 203 16.07 25.08 -9.81
C PHE A 203 15.77 26.54 -9.42
N GLN A 204 14.49 26.89 -9.40
CA GLN A 204 13.96 28.19 -8.96
C GLN A 204 12.85 27.95 -7.95
N ILE A 205 13.14 28.20 -6.67
CA ILE A 205 12.26 27.84 -5.56
C ILE A 205 10.93 28.62 -5.55
N GLU A 206 10.99 29.89 -5.96
CA GLU A 206 9.81 30.79 -6.02
C GLU A 206 8.76 30.25 -6.98
N ARG A 207 9.19 29.84 -8.18
CA ARG A 207 8.30 29.24 -9.18
C ARG A 207 7.64 27.96 -8.69
N TRP A 208 8.36 27.16 -7.90
CA TRP A 208 7.81 25.95 -7.31
C TRP A 208 6.68 26.26 -6.32
N PHE A 209 6.88 27.24 -5.43
CA PHE A 209 5.84 27.68 -4.50
C PHE A 209 4.60 28.23 -5.21
N GLU A 210 4.77 29.05 -6.25
CA GLU A 210 3.66 29.53 -7.08
C GLU A 210 2.85 28.38 -7.70
N ILE A 211 3.54 27.37 -8.24
CA ILE A 211 2.89 26.21 -8.84
C ILE A 211 2.08 25.46 -7.80
N ILE A 212 2.64 25.11 -6.64
CA ILE A 212 1.88 24.36 -5.63
C ILE A 212 0.67 25.15 -5.13
N GLN A 213 0.83 26.44 -4.83
CA GLN A 213 -0.29 27.26 -4.34
C GLN A 213 -1.42 27.38 -5.37
N SER A 214 -1.07 27.67 -6.63
CA SER A 214 -2.07 27.76 -7.70
C SER A 214 -2.78 26.44 -7.96
N ARG A 215 -2.07 25.29 -7.91
CA ARG A 215 -2.67 23.97 -8.15
C ARG A 215 -3.58 23.54 -7.01
N LYS A 216 -3.22 23.84 -5.75
CA LYS A 216 -4.11 23.64 -4.59
C LYS A 216 -5.38 24.49 -4.69
N SER A 217 -5.27 25.74 -5.15
CA SER A 217 -6.46 26.58 -5.37
C SER A 217 -7.39 26.01 -6.44
N ILE A 218 -6.85 25.51 -7.55
CA ILE A 218 -7.64 24.83 -8.60
C ILE A 218 -8.28 23.54 -8.04
N ALA A 219 -7.52 22.75 -7.27
CA ALA A 219 -8.01 21.53 -6.64
C ALA A 219 -9.22 21.78 -5.76
N ASN A 220 -9.15 22.80 -4.89
CA ASN A 220 -10.26 23.23 -4.05
C ASN A 220 -11.52 23.56 -4.86
N ASN A 221 -11.38 24.31 -5.96
CA ASN A 221 -12.52 24.69 -6.80
C ASN A 221 -13.18 23.48 -7.48
N LEU A 222 -12.38 22.47 -7.81
CA LEU A 222 -12.84 21.21 -8.40
C LEU A 222 -13.23 20.15 -7.35
N LYS A 223 -13.18 20.49 -6.06
CA LYS A 223 -13.43 19.57 -4.93
C LYS A 223 -12.51 18.34 -4.94
N LEU A 224 -11.29 18.50 -5.44
CA LEU A 224 -10.24 17.49 -5.37
C LEU A 224 -9.50 17.59 -4.03
N ASP A 225 -8.95 16.46 -3.58
CA ASP A 225 -8.12 16.43 -2.39
C ASP A 225 -6.80 17.20 -2.62
N ASN A 226 -6.53 18.18 -1.76
CA ASN A 226 -5.35 19.04 -1.89
C ASN A 226 -4.03 18.30 -1.71
N GLN A 227 -4.03 17.25 -0.89
CA GLN A 227 -2.83 16.48 -0.59
C GLN A 227 -2.45 15.63 -1.80
N MET A 228 -3.43 14.92 -2.37
CA MET A 228 -3.28 14.17 -3.62
C MET A 228 -2.71 15.05 -4.75
N VAL A 229 -3.31 16.23 -4.96
CA VAL A 229 -2.84 17.14 -6.02
C VAL A 229 -1.41 17.64 -5.74
N ALA A 230 -1.06 17.94 -4.49
CA ALA A 230 0.29 18.32 -4.13
C ALA A 230 1.30 17.21 -4.45
N GLU A 231 1.01 15.97 -4.06
CA GLU A 231 1.88 14.82 -4.29
C GLU A 231 2.10 14.52 -5.78
N ILE A 232 1.03 14.60 -6.59
CA ILE A 232 1.13 14.44 -8.05
C ILE A 232 2.07 15.49 -8.65
N PHE A 233 1.88 16.77 -8.31
CA PHE A 233 2.67 17.85 -8.88
C PHE A 233 4.12 17.86 -8.36
N GLU A 234 4.36 17.41 -7.14
CA GLU A 234 5.70 17.15 -6.60
C GLU A 234 6.45 16.11 -7.42
N LEU A 235 5.78 15.00 -7.75
CA LEU A 235 6.36 13.95 -8.57
C LEU A 235 6.66 14.44 -10.00
N ILE A 236 5.71 15.14 -10.62
CA ILE A 236 5.90 15.76 -11.94
C ILE A 236 7.08 16.73 -11.93
N HIS A 237 7.22 17.53 -10.88
CA HIS A 237 8.31 18.49 -10.74
C HIS A 237 9.67 17.79 -10.58
N LYS A 238 9.74 16.74 -9.74
CA LYS A 238 10.94 15.91 -9.59
C LYS A 238 11.44 15.39 -10.94
N TYR A 239 10.56 14.81 -11.76
CA TYR A 239 10.95 14.33 -13.10
C TYR A 239 11.30 15.45 -14.07
N SER A 240 10.75 16.65 -13.89
CA SER A 240 11.13 17.85 -14.66
C SER A 240 12.57 18.29 -14.36
N ILE A 241 12.99 18.22 -13.10
CA ILE A 241 14.37 18.50 -12.68
C ILE A 241 15.31 17.44 -13.26
N LEU A 242 14.98 16.15 -13.11
CA LEU A 242 15.80 15.06 -13.63
C LEU A 242 16.01 15.16 -15.15
N THR A 243 14.95 15.52 -15.88
CA THR A 243 15.02 15.74 -17.34
C THR A 243 15.97 16.90 -17.67
N GLN A 244 15.82 18.05 -17.01
CA GLN A 244 16.72 19.20 -17.19
C GLN A 244 18.17 18.85 -16.85
N THR A 245 18.40 18.15 -15.73
CA THR A 245 19.74 17.72 -15.31
C THR A 245 20.40 16.79 -16.33
N LYS A 246 19.63 15.91 -16.98
CA LYS A 246 20.14 15.01 -18.02
C LYS A 246 20.58 15.76 -19.28
N ILE A 247 19.93 16.87 -19.62
CA ILE A 247 20.22 17.67 -20.83
C ILE A 247 21.34 18.69 -20.60
N MET A 248 21.47 19.19 -19.37
CA MET A 248 22.44 20.23 -19.01
C MET A 248 23.79 19.66 -18.53
N ARG A 249 23.91 18.33 -18.40
CA ARG A 249 25.18 17.62 -18.19
C ARG A 249 25.70 17.14 -19.52
#